data_AF-A0A9R0VX96-F1
#
_entry.id   AF-A0A9R0VX96-F1
#
_cell.length_a   1.000
_cell.length_b   1.000
_cell.length_c   1.000
_cell.angle_alpha   90.00
_cell.angle_beta   90.00
_cell.angle_gamma   90.00
#
_symmetry.space_group_name_H-M   'P 1'
#
loop_
_entity.id
_entity.type
_entity.pdbx_description
1 polymer ?
#
loop_
_entity_poly.entity_id
_entity_poly.type
_entity_poly.pdbx_seq_one_letter_code
_entity_poly.pdbx_strand_id
1 'polypeptide(L)'
;MCTVGPIMCSMWLNSAWLVRVNGPDAAPLYKFLKANKPGLFGSRIKWNFTKFLVDKNGKVINRYATATTPFSFEKDIQKALEEEPSDSQTKKEEESSDSQK
;
A
#
# COMPACT_ATOMS: atom_id res chain seq x y z
N MET A 1 -49.34 -15.98 -28.76
CA MET A 1 -49.13 -15.62 -27.34
C MET A 1 -47.65 -15.37 -27.13
N CYS A 2 -47.22 -14.11 -27.13
CA CYS A 2 -45.83 -13.75 -26.83
C CYS A 2 -45.69 -13.63 -25.31
N THR A 3 -45.06 -14.60 -24.67
CA THR A 3 -44.63 -14.46 -23.27
C THR A 3 -43.33 -13.66 -23.24
N VAL A 4 -43.46 -12.35 -22.96
CA VAL A 4 -42.34 -11.49 -22.57
C VAL A 4 -41.82 -11.96 -21.21
N GLY A 5 -40.64 -12.59 -21.20
CA GLY A 5 -39.98 -13.04 -19.97
C GLY A 5 -39.48 -11.85 -19.14
N PRO A 6 -39.70 -11.83 -17.81
CA PRO A 6 -39.21 -10.77 -16.97
C PRO A 6 -37.73 -11.00 -16.61
N ILE A 7 -36.90 -10.01 -16.98
CA ILE A 7 -35.90 -9.42 -16.09
C ILE A 7 -34.91 -10.43 -15.46
N MET A 8 -33.97 -10.96 -16.25
CA MET A 8 -32.65 -11.33 -15.72
C MET A 8 -31.72 -10.10 -15.79
N CYS A 9 -32.15 -9.02 -15.14
CA CYS A 9 -31.27 -7.91 -14.80
C CYS A 9 -30.71 -8.17 -13.39
N SER A 10 -29.82 -9.17 -13.29
CA SER A 10 -28.80 -9.17 -12.25
C SER A 10 -27.48 -9.14 -12.97
N MET A 11 -27.24 -7.95 -13.54
CA MET A 11 -25.92 -7.44 -13.87
C MET A 11 -24.99 -7.82 -12.72
N TRP A 12 -24.07 -8.74 -13.02
CA TRP A 12 -22.67 -8.67 -12.63
C TRP A 12 -22.34 -7.44 -11.78
N LEU A 13 -22.55 -7.53 -10.46
CA LEU A 13 -21.97 -6.59 -9.53
C LEU A 13 -20.51 -7.02 -9.37
N ASN A 14 -19.70 -6.63 -10.34
CA ASN A 14 -18.25 -6.82 -10.28
C ASN A 14 -17.72 -5.99 -9.12
N SER A 15 -17.57 -6.61 -7.96
CA SER A 15 -16.73 -6.13 -6.85
C SER A 15 -15.24 -6.01 -7.24
N ALA A 16 -14.88 -6.26 -8.51
CA ALA A 16 -13.54 -6.27 -9.06
C ALA A 16 -12.82 -4.90 -9.03
N TRP A 17 -13.52 -3.82 -8.73
CA TRP A 17 -12.95 -2.47 -8.69
C TRP A 17 -12.38 -2.07 -7.31
N LEU A 18 -12.69 -2.83 -6.25
CA LEU A 18 -12.21 -2.53 -4.90
C LEU A 18 -10.88 -3.22 -4.62
N VAL A 19 -9.84 -2.42 -4.41
CA VAL A 19 -8.50 -2.92 -4.08
C VAL A 19 -8.41 -3.25 -2.60
N ARG A 20 -7.98 -4.48 -2.29
CA ARG A 20 -7.77 -4.94 -0.92
C ARG A 20 -6.42 -4.44 -0.38
N VAL A 21 -6.44 -3.81 0.80
CA VAL A 21 -5.23 -3.25 1.43
C VAL A 21 -4.62 -4.14 2.51
N ASN A 22 -5.40 -5.06 3.08
CA ASN A 22 -5.01 -5.97 4.16
C ASN A 22 -5.43 -7.42 3.84
N GLY A 23 -4.78 -8.38 4.52
CA GLY A 23 -5.03 -9.81 4.35
C GLY A 23 -4.14 -10.48 3.29
N PRO A 24 -4.37 -11.79 3.02
CA PRO A 24 -3.61 -12.55 2.04
C PRO A 24 -3.78 -12.00 0.62
N ASP A 25 -5.00 -11.56 0.28
CA ASP A 25 -5.35 -10.99 -1.02
C ASP A 25 -5.04 -9.49 -1.14
N ALA A 26 -4.25 -8.94 -0.22
CA ALA A 26 -3.84 -7.54 -0.31
C ALA A 26 -3.04 -7.32 -1.61
N ALA A 27 -3.31 -6.21 -2.29
CA ALA A 27 -2.62 -5.87 -3.51
C ALA A 27 -1.10 -5.77 -3.28
N PRO A 28 -0.27 -6.19 -4.25
CA PRO A 28 1.19 -6.22 -4.12
C PRO A 28 1.78 -4.88 -3.67
N LEU A 29 1.24 -3.77 -4.18
CA LEU A 29 1.64 -2.42 -3.79
C LEU A 29 1.48 -2.19 -2.28
N TYR A 30 0.33 -2.52 -1.70
CA TYR A 30 0.12 -2.34 -0.26
C TYR A 30 0.97 -3.30 0.57
N LYS A 31 1.28 -4.51 0.08
CA LYS A 31 2.24 -5.41 0.73
C LYS A 31 3.62 -4.76 0.79
N PHE A 32 4.11 -4.22 -0.32
CA PHE A 32 5.37 -3.49 -0.40
C PHE A 32 5.41 -2.27 0.54
N LEU A 33 4.40 -1.39 0.48
CA LEU A 33 4.34 -0.18 1.31
C LEU A 33 4.38 -0.50 2.81
N LYS A 34 3.59 -1.49 3.24
CA LYS A 34 3.50 -1.91 4.65
C LYS A 34 4.77 -2.61 5.14
N ALA A 35 5.51 -3.28 4.25
CA ALA A 35 6.78 -3.93 4.57
C ALA A 35 7.91 -2.91 4.73
N ASN A 36 7.98 -1.90 3.86
CA ASN A 36 9.02 -0.86 3.91
C ASN A 36 8.90 0.05 5.14
N LYS A 37 7.67 0.41 5.53
CA LYS A 37 7.39 1.28 6.69
C LYS A 37 6.33 0.66 7.59
N PRO A 38 6.70 -0.29 8.47
CA PRO A 38 5.77 -0.80 9.46
C PRO A 38 5.35 0.32 10.42
N GLY A 39 4.11 0.28 10.88
CA GLY A 39 3.62 1.21 11.89
C GLY A 39 4.01 0.72 13.29
N LEU A 40 3.78 1.58 14.29
CA LEU A 40 4.13 1.29 15.69
C LEU A 40 3.47 0.01 16.24
N PHE A 41 2.29 -0.35 15.72
CA PHE A 41 1.55 -1.57 16.09
C PHE A 41 1.51 -2.58 14.94
N GLY A 42 2.61 -2.67 14.18
CA GLY A 42 2.79 -3.60 13.08
C GLY A 42 2.48 -3.03 11.69
N SER A 43 2.52 -3.91 10.70
CA SER A 43 2.43 -3.52 9.28
C SER A 43 0.99 -3.27 8.81
N ARG A 44 -0.04 -3.70 9.55
CA ARG A 44 -1.45 -3.59 9.14
C ARG A 44 -1.91 -2.12 9.03
N ILE A 45 -2.74 -1.82 8.03
CA ILE A 45 -3.44 -0.53 7.93
C ILE A 45 -4.68 -0.60 8.82
N LYS A 46 -4.66 0.14 9.94
CA LYS A 46 -5.69 0.06 11.00
C LYS A 46 -7.02 0.71 10.59
N TRP A 47 -6.96 1.82 9.87
CA TRP A 47 -8.12 2.62 9.49
C TRP A 47 -7.90 3.32 8.16
N ASN A 48 -8.99 3.86 7.61
CA ASN A 48 -8.99 4.70 6.41
C ASN A 48 -8.07 5.92 6.59
N PHE A 49 -7.57 6.47 5.48
CA PHE A 49 -6.67 7.64 5.45
C PHE A 49 -5.27 7.44 6.06
N THR A 50 -4.75 6.21 6.09
CA THR A 50 -3.30 6.00 6.25
C THR A 50 -2.61 6.45 4.96
N LYS A 51 -1.55 7.27 5.08
CA LYS A 51 -0.86 7.89 3.94
C LYS A 51 0.59 7.41 3.92
N PHE A 52 1.15 7.26 2.73
CA PHE A 52 2.54 6.90 2.53
C PHE A 52 3.19 7.96 1.65
N LEU A 53 4.36 8.44 2.05
CA LEU A 53 5.18 9.33 1.23
C LEU A 53 6.21 8.47 0.51
N VAL A 54 6.23 8.59 -0.82
CA VAL A 54 7.13 7.86 -1.72
C VAL A 54 7.92 8.90 -2.51
N ASP A 55 9.22 8.68 -2.65
CA ASP A 55 10.09 9.56 -3.43
C ASP A 55 9.99 9.31 -4.94
N LYS A 56 10.72 10.11 -5.73
CA LYS A 56 10.80 9.98 -7.20
C LYS A 56 11.42 8.66 -7.68
N ASN A 57 12.15 7.96 -6.82
CA ASN A 57 12.82 6.70 -7.12
C ASN A 57 11.98 5.48 -6.68
N GLY A 58 10.81 5.69 -6.09
CA GLY A 58 9.93 4.63 -5.59
C GLY A 58 10.23 4.13 -4.17
N LYS A 59 11.13 4.78 -3.43
CA LYS A 59 11.43 4.47 -2.02
C LYS A 59 10.39 5.09 -1.11
N VAL A 60 9.91 4.29 -0.15
CA VAL A 60 8.96 4.75 0.85
C VAL A 60 9.70 5.54 1.93
N ILE A 61 9.49 6.86 1.97
CA ILE A 61 10.14 7.78 2.90
C ILE A 61 9.47 7.68 4.28
N ASN A 62 8.14 7.82 4.32
CA ASN A 62 7.42 7.92 5.58
C ASN A 62 5.99 7.36 5.49
N ARG A 63 5.39 7.08 6.65
CA ARG A 63 4.01 6.61 6.83
C ARG A 63 3.31 7.48 7.85
N TYR A 64 2.18 8.06 7.47
CA TYR A 64 1.36 8.90 8.34
C TYR A 64 0.09 8.19 8.79
N ALA A 65 -0.24 8.34 10.06
CA ALA A 65 -1.44 7.79 10.65
C ALA A 65 -2.69 8.54 10.18
N THR A 66 -3.85 7.94 10.40
CA THR A 66 -5.15 8.56 10.10
C THR A 66 -5.33 9.92 10.77
N ALA A 67 -4.85 10.08 12.00
CA ALA A 67 -5.00 11.31 12.78
C ALA A 67 -4.05 12.43 12.33
N THR A 68 -3.08 12.15 11.45
CA THR A 68 -2.12 13.13 10.98
C THR A 68 -2.80 14.14 10.06
N THR A 69 -2.69 15.43 10.39
CA THR A 69 -3.27 16.53 9.62
C THR A 69 -2.53 16.73 8.30
N PRO A 70 -3.21 17.13 7.23
CA PRO A 70 -2.61 17.24 5.89
C PRO A 70 -1.42 18.22 5.83
N PHE A 71 -1.47 19.30 6.61
CA PHE A 71 -0.41 20.33 6.62
C PHE A 71 0.83 19.92 7.43
N SER A 72 0.72 18.90 8.29
CA SER A 72 1.83 18.54 9.18
C SER A 72 3.04 17.93 8.45
N PHE A 73 2.85 17.36 7.27
CA PHE A 73 3.88 16.69 6.48
C PHE A 73 4.26 17.46 5.20
N GLU A 74 3.89 18.73 5.09
CA GLU A 74 4.25 19.58 3.93
C GLU A 74 5.78 19.73 3.81
N LYS A 75 6.47 19.92 4.95
CA LYS A 75 7.94 20.01 4.98
C LYS A 75 8.61 18.73 4.51
N ASP A 76 8.03 17.57 4.84
CA ASP A 76 8.55 16.27 4.39
C ASP A 76 8.42 16.14 2.87
N ILE A 77 7.34 16.66 2.29
CA ILE A 77 7.13 16.69 0.84
C ILE A 77 8.13 17.62 0.16
N GLN A 78 8.30 18.85 0.66
CA GLN A 78 9.26 19.81 0.12
C GLN A 78 10.67 19.21 0.12
N LYS A 79 11.06 18.61 1.24
CA LYS A 79 12.35 17.91 1.35
C LYS A 79 12.48 16.78 0.33
N ALA A 80 11.44 15.98 0.12
CA ALA A 80 11.46 14.89 -0.87
C ALA A 80 11.60 15.39 -2.32
N LEU A 81 11.25 16.65 -2.60
CA LEU A 81 11.42 17.27 -3.92
C LEU A 81 12.82 17.86 -4.10
N GLU A 82 13.38 18.43 -3.03
CA GLU A 82 14.72 19.03 -3.02
C GLU A 82 15.84 18.00 -2.96
N GLU A 83 15.59 16.81 -2.39
CA GLU A 83 16.59 15.74 -2.38
C GLU A 83 16.86 15.21 -3.80
N GLU A 84 18.11 15.35 -4.23
CA GLU A 84 18.65 14.70 -5.43
C GLU A 84 18.57 13.17 -5.28
N PRO A 85 18.35 12.43 -6.38
CA PRO A 85 18.13 10.99 -6.31
C PRO A 85 19.36 10.31 -5.71
N SER A 86 19.24 9.89 -4.44
CA SER A 86 20.28 9.11 -3.77
C SER A 86 20.08 7.63 -4.12
N ASP A 87 20.84 7.16 -5.10
CA ASP A 87 21.01 5.74 -5.35
C ASP A 87 21.77 5.11 -4.18
N SER A 88 21.04 4.53 -3.22
CA SER A 88 21.52 3.59 -2.17
C SER A 88 20.35 3.24 -1.21
N GLN A 89 19.98 2.00 -0.89
CA GLN A 89 20.67 0.71 -0.91
C GLN A 89 19.63 -0.43 -0.96
N THR A 90 19.90 -1.42 -1.80
CA THR A 90 19.61 -2.84 -1.58
C THR A 90 20.36 -3.35 -0.35
N LYS A 91 19.66 -4.04 0.56
CA LYS A 91 20.10 -5.08 1.54
C LYS A 91 18.88 -5.31 2.46
N LYS A 92 18.21 -6.47 2.44
CA LYS A 92 18.74 -7.74 2.93
C LYS A 92 17.96 -8.92 2.30
N GLU A 93 18.57 -9.58 1.32
CA GLU A 93 18.46 -11.03 1.19
C GLU A 93 19.62 -11.60 2.01
N GLU A 94 19.31 -12.32 3.08
CA GLU A 94 20.15 -13.37 3.65
C GLU A 94 19.22 -14.57 3.82
N GLU A 95 19.21 -15.37 2.77
CA GLU A 95 19.28 -16.82 2.80
C GLU A 95 19.65 -17.40 4.17
N SER A 96 18.73 -18.17 4.76
CA SER A 96 19.06 -19.15 5.80
C SER A 96 19.01 -20.54 5.17
N SER A 97 20.07 -20.87 4.46
CA SER A 97 20.51 -22.24 4.27
C SER A 97 21.41 -22.57 5.47
N ASP A 98 20.87 -23.33 6.43
CA ASP A 98 21.72 -24.10 7.36
C ASP A 98 21.22 -25.55 7.40
N SER A 99 21.93 -26.38 6.66
CA SER A 99 21.97 -27.82 6.85
C SER A 99 23.10 -28.11 7.81
N GLN A 100 22.81 -28.59 9.02
CA GLN A 100 23.73 -29.44 9.80
C GLN A 100 23.05 -30.03 11.04
N LYS A 101 22.40 -31.18 10.89
CA LYS A 101 22.79 -32.48 11.51
C LYS A 101 21.71 -33.53 11.27
#